data_AF-A0A086LKB2-F1
#
_entry.id   AF-A0A086LKB2-F1
#
_cell.length_a   1.000
_cell.length_b   1.000
_cell.length_c   1.000
_cell.angle_alpha   90.00
_cell.angle_beta   90.00
_cell.angle_gamma   90.00
#
_symmetry.space_group_name_H-M   'P 1'
#
loop_
_entity.id
_entity.type
_entity.pdbx_description
1 polymer ?
#
loop_
_entity_poly.entity_id
_entity_poly.type
_entity_poly.pdbx_seq_one_letter_code
_entity_poly.pdbx_strand_id
1 'polypeptide(L)'
;CLSPRRPFHPPPPPSRPKTRRCVLSVYQLDARRAKFFSYSQPANLQSETRLARVRDELRDLQPHVACLQEVERESLSHLTSQLECDAYACAASLFNDKSGVSDGCALLYKKSILEVVRTHAFHFASLVDDFFPNQKAARDHVGESGGEPLNLRPSLKT
;
A
#
# COMPACT_ATOMS: atom_id res chain seq x y z
N CYS A 1 -39.89 -52.42 21.03
CA CYS A 1 -38.51 -51.94 21.23
C CYS A 1 -38.41 -50.47 20.78
N LEU A 2 -38.51 -49.52 21.72
CA LEU A 2 -38.39 -48.09 21.42
C LEU A 2 -36.95 -47.66 21.72
N SER A 3 -36.18 -47.32 20.70
CA SER A 3 -34.83 -46.77 20.85
C SER A 3 -34.91 -45.36 21.46
N PRO A 4 -33.99 -44.98 22.37
CA PRO A 4 -34.02 -43.64 22.96
C PRO A 4 -33.62 -42.61 21.90
N ARG A 5 -34.42 -41.54 21.78
CA ARG A 5 -34.08 -40.37 20.96
C ARG A 5 -32.85 -39.70 21.55
N ARG A 6 -31.77 -39.57 20.77
CA ARG A 6 -30.59 -38.79 21.18
C ARG A 6 -31.01 -37.33 21.43
N PRO A 7 -30.48 -36.66 22.47
CA PRO A 7 -30.74 -35.25 22.68
C PRO A 7 -30.26 -34.45 21.46
N PHE A 8 -31.16 -33.60 20.96
CA PHE A 8 -30.91 -32.73 19.83
C PHE A 8 -30.00 -31.59 20.31
N HIS A 9 -28.69 -31.71 20.07
CA HIS A 9 -27.77 -30.60 20.30
C HIS A 9 -27.85 -29.64 19.10
N PRO A 10 -28.18 -28.36 19.31
CA PRO A 10 -28.09 -27.37 18.24
C PRO A 10 -26.63 -27.25 17.78
N PRO A 11 -26.39 -27.05 16.46
CA PRO A 11 -25.05 -26.84 15.96
C PRO A 11 -24.43 -25.60 16.65
N PRO A 12 -23.12 -25.61 16.91
CA PRO A 12 -22.45 -24.46 17.50
C PRO A 12 -22.64 -23.23 16.60
N PRO A 13 -22.74 -22.02 17.18
CA PRO A 13 -22.88 -20.81 16.41
C PRO A 13 -21.69 -20.64 15.44
N PRO A 14 -21.92 -20.09 14.24
CA PRO A 14 -20.84 -19.85 13.29
C PRO A 14 -19.77 -18.98 13.94
N SER A 15 -18.51 -19.38 13.79
CA SER A 15 -17.37 -18.62 14.29
C SER A 15 -17.34 -17.24 13.63
N ARG A 16 -16.97 -16.20 14.39
CA ARG A 16 -16.86 -14.84 13.84
C ARG A 16 -15.86 -14.85 12.66
N PRO A 17 -16.20 -14.24 11.51
CA PRO A 17 -15.28 -14.18 10.39
C PRO A 17 -14.00 -13.42 10.82
N LYS A 18 -12.84 -14.04 10.60
CA LYS A 18 -11.53 -13.44 10.88
C LYS A 18 -11.00 -12.82 9.59
N THR A 19 -10.61 -11.55 9.62
CA THR A 19 -9.94 -10.90 8.48
C THR A 19 -8.43 -10.98 8.64
N ARG A 20 -7.72 -11.54 7.66
CA ARG A 20 -6.25 -11.50 7.58
C ARG A 20 -5.80 -10.26 6.83
N ARG A 21 -4.86 -9.50 7.38
CA ARG A 21 -4.30 -8.30 6.74
C ARG A 21 -2.79 -8.40 6.68
N CYS A 22 -2.22 -7.89 5.60
CA CYS A 22 -0.77 -7.78 5.41
C CYS A 22 -0.42 -6.34 4.99
N VAL A 23 0.72 -5.84 5.43
CA VAL A 23 1.29 -4.56 4.97
C VAL A 23 2.72 -4.85 4.52
N LEU A 24 3.06 -4.45 3.29
CA LEU A 24 4.33 -4.77 2.66
C LEU A 24 4.89 -3.53 1.94
N SER A 25 6.20 -3.31 2.04
CA SER A 25 6.90 -2.33 1.19
C SER A 25 7.65 -3.08 0.09
N VAL A 26 7.37 -2.72 -1.17
CA VAL A 26 7.93 -3.41 -2.35
C VAL A 26 9.28 -2.83 -2.76
N TYR A 27 9.63 -1.64 -2.25
CA TYR A 27 10.84 -0.87 -2.52
C TYR A 27 11.17 -0.71 -4.01
N GLN A 28 11.15 0.51 -4.53
CA GLN A 28 11.81 0.81 -5.79
C GLN A 28 13.33 0.86 -5.58
N LEU A 29 14.07 0.01 -6.29
CA LEU A 29 15.54 0.05 -6.31
C LEU A 29 16.01 0.72 -7.60
N ASP A 30 16.32 2.01 -7.50
CA ASP A 30 17.09 2.71 -8.53
C ASP A 30 18.59 2.57 -8.26
N ALA A 31 19.42 2.96 -9.24
CA ALA A 31 20.88 2.91 -9.11
C ALA A 31 21.40 3.71 -7.91
N ARG A 32 20.68 4.75 -7.47
CA ARG A 32 21.05 5.58 -6.31
C ARG A 32 20.77 4.86 -4.99
N ARG A 33 19.75 4.01 -4.94
CA ARG A 33 19.38 3.20 -3.78
C ARG A 33 20.16 1.89 -3.69
N ALA A 34 20.61 1.32 -4.82
CA ALA A 34 21.36 0.06 -4.86
C ALA A 34 22.61 0.07 -3.94
N LYS A 35 23.26 1.22 -3.76
CA LYS A 35 24.41 1.39 -2.86
C LYS A 35 24.12 1.04 -1.39
N PHE A 36 22.87 1.19 -0.94
CA PHE A 36 22.46 0.86 0.42
C PHE A 36 22.33 -0.65 0.65
N PHE A 37 22.35 -1.44 -0.42
CA PHE A 37 22.18 -2.89 -0.39
C PHE A 37 23.45 -3.62 -0.87
N SER A 38 24.63 -3.05 -0.63
CA SER A 38 25.93 -3.62 -1.04
C SER A 38 26.20 -5.01 -0.46
N TYR A 39 25.54 -5.38 0.63
CA TYR A 39 25.58 -6.71 1.23
C TYR A 39 24.74 -7.75 0.48
N SER A 40 23.87 -7.34 -0.45
CA SER A 40 23.00 -8.22 -1.23
C SER A 40 23.62 -8.55 -2.58
N GLN A 41 23.47 -9.80 -3.01
CA GLN A 41 23.83 -10.22 -4.37
C GLN A 41 23.01 -9.40 -5.39
N PRO A 42 23.63 -8.83 -6.45
CA PRO A 42 22.93 -8.00 -7.44
C PRO A 42 21.75 -8.68 -8.13
N ALA A 43 21.82 -10.00 -8.32
CA ALA A 43 20.71 -10.80 -8.85
C ALA A 43 19.46 -10.73 -7.96
N ASN A 44 19.62 -10.67 -6.63
CA ASN A 44 18.49 -10.55 -5.70
C ASN A 44 17.87 -9.14 -5.68
N LEU A 45 18.56 -8.15 -6.24
CA LEU A 45 18.08 -6.76 -6.30
C LEU A 45 17.27 -6.47 -7.57
N GLN A 46 17.33 -7.36 -8.56
CA GLN A 46 16.56 -7.23 -9.80
C GLN A 46 15.05 -7.19 -9.48
N SER A 47 14.32 -6.29 -10.16
CA SER A 47 12.89 -6.06 -9.92
C SER A 47 12.08 -7.35 -10.02
N GLU A 48 12.30 -8.13 -11.08
CA GLU A 48 11.61 -9.40 -11.31
C GLU A 48 11.81 -10.39 -10.16
N THR A 49 13.04 -10.56 -9.68
CA THR A 49 13.35 -11.46 -8.56
C THR A 49 12.68 -11.01 -7.28
N ARG A 50 12.67 -9.70 -7.00
CA ARG A 50 12.01 -9.15 -5.80
C ARG A 50 10.50 -9.27 -5.88
N LEU A 51 9.91 -8.96 -7.04
CA LEU A 51 8.46 -9.09 -7.26
C LEU A 51 7.99 -10.54 -7.17
N ALA A 52 8.78 -11.50 -7.65
CA ALA A 52 8.49 -12.92 -7.48
C ALA A 52 8.45 -13.31 -6.00
N ARG A 53 9.39 -12.81 -5.18
CA ARG A 53 9.38 -13.06 -3.72
C ARG A 53 8.19 -12.40 -3.02
N VAL A 54 7.86 -11.17 -3.40
CA VAL A 54 6.66 -10.47 -2.89
C VAL A 54 5.39 -11.25 -3.22
N ARG A 55 5.26 -11.78 -4.43
CA ARG A 55 4.15 -12.65 -4.82
C ARG A 55 4.11 -13.90 -3.95
N ASP A 56 5.23 -14.58 -3.79
CA ASP A 56 5.29 -15.83 -3.02
C ASP A 56 4.94 -15.59 -1.55
N GLU A 57 5.40 -14.48 -0.96
CA GLU A 57 5.01 -14.07 0.39
C GLU A 57 3.50 -13.80 0.52
N LEU A 58 2.89 -13.11 -0.46
CA LEU A 58 1.44 -12.89 -0.48
C LEU A 58 0.65 -14.21 -0.64
N ARG A 59 1.20 -15.17 -1.39
CA ARG A 59 0.64 -16.52 -1.54
C ARG A 59 0.77 -17.35 -0.27
N ASP A 60 1.85 -17.21 0.48
CA ASP A 60 2.01 -17.95 1.73
C ASP A 60 1.12 -17.39 2.83
N LEU A 61 1.07 -16.07 2.96
CA LEU A 61 0.28 -15.39 3.99
C LEU A 61 -1.23 -15.50 3.74
N GLN A 62 -1.65 -15.60 2.47
CA GLN A 62 -3.06 -15.59 2.05
C GLN A 62 -3.88 -14.47 2.73
N PRO A 63 -3.43 -13.19 2.74
CA PRO A 63 -4.19 -12.11 3.34
C PRO A 63 -5.53 -11.89 2.63
N HIS A 64 -6.56 -11.48 3.36
CA HIS A 64 -7.81 -11.04 2.73
C HIS A 64 -7.64 -9.63 2.12
N VAL A 65 -6.76 -8.81 2.72
CA VAL A 65 -6.38 -7.47 2.26
C VAL A 65 -4.87 -7.29 2.42
N ALA A 66 -4.20 -6.79 1.39
CA ALA A 66 -2.78 -6.42 1.44
C ALA A 66 -2.58 -4.95 1.07
N CYS A 67 -1.85 -4.21 1.89
CA CYS A 67 -1.47 -2.82 1.63
C CYS A 67 -0.01 -2.79 1.16
N LEU A 68 0.23 -2.29 -0.04
CA LEU A 68 1.56 -2.17 -0.63
C LEU A 68 2.03 -0.71 -0.60
N GLN A 69 3.31 -0.51 -0.29
CA GLN A 69 4.00 0.78 -0.25
C GLN A 69 5.23 0.74 -1.15
N GLU A 70 5.71 1.91 -1.59
CA GLU A 70 6.85 2.06 -2.51
C GLU A 70 6.70 1.19 -3.77
N VAL A 71 5.46 1.07 -4.27
CA VAL A 71 5.15 0.26 -5.45
C VAL A 71 5.09 1.13 -6.69
N GLU A 72 5.74 0.69 -7.76
CA GLU A 72 5.66 1.33 -9.08
C GLU A 72 4.42 0.84 -9.85
N ARG A 73 3.96 1.63 -10.82
CA ARG A 73 2.79 1.28 -11.64
C ARG A 73 2.96 -0.02 -12.41
N GLU A 74 4.10 -0.20 -13.07
CA GLU A 74 4.41 -1.41 -13.85
C GLU A 74 4.56 -2.63 -12.92
N SER A 75 5.28 -2.46 -11.82
CA SER A 75 5.42 -3.47 -10.76
C SER A 75 4.05 -3.91 -10.21
N LEU A 76 3.13 -2.97 -9.94
CA LEU A 76 1.77 -3.29 -9.49
C LEU A 76 0.99 -4.07 -10.56
N SER A 77 1.06 -3.64 -11.81
CA SER A 77 0.38 -4.32 -12.93
C SER A 77 0.88 -5.76 -13.09
N HIS A 78 2.20 -5.96 -13.04
CA HIS A 78 2.83 -7.28 -13.13
C HIS A 78 2.47 -8.16 -11.93
N LEU A 79 2.55 -7.63 -10.72
CA LEU A 79 2.21 -8.39 -9.50
C LEU A 79 0.73 -8.79 -9.48
N THR A 80 -0.16 -7.87 -9.88
CA THR A 80 -1.61 -8.12 -9.86
C THR A 80 -2.02 -9.18 -10.89
N SER A 81 -1.42 -9.18 -12.09
CA SER A 81 -1.72 -10.21 -13.11
C SER A 81 -1.28 -11.61 -12.65
N GLN A 82 -0.17 -11.72 -11.91
CA GLN A 82 0.29 -13.01 -11.37
C GLN A 82 -0.57 -13.51 -10.19
N LEU A 83 -1.16 -12.60 -9.42
CA LEU A 83 -2.02 -12.93 -8.28
C LEU A 83 -3.50 -13.08 -8.65
N GLU A 84 -3.87 -12.86 -9.91
CA GLU A 84 -5.26 -13.01 -10.36
C GLU A 84 -5.75 -14.46 -10.22
N CYS A 85 -4.88 -15.44 -10.51
CA CYS A 85 -5.14 -16.87 -10.28
C CYS A 85 -5.45 -17.19 -8.81
N ASP A 86 -4.94 -16.37 -7.88
CA ASP A 86 -5.15 -16.49 -6.43
C ASP A 86 -6.36 -15.66 -5.95
N ALA A 87 -7.18 -15.17 -6.89
CA ALA A 87 -8.35 -14.33 -6.70
C ALA A 87 -8.05 -12.95 -6.09
N TYR A 88 -6.82 -12.44 -6.20
CA TYR A 88 -6.55 -11.04 -5.84
C TYR A 88 -6.93 -10.08 -6.96
N ALA A 89 -7.27 -8.86 -6.56
CA ALA A 89 -7.41 -7.71 -7.44
C ALA A 89 -6.95 -6.44 -6.71
N CYS A 90 -6.64 -5.40 -7.47
CA CYS A 90 -6.35 -4.07 -6.94
C CYS A 90 -7.66 -3.31 -6.68
N ALA A 91 -7.93 -2.95 -5.43
CA ALA A 91 -9.06 -2.11 -5.04
C ALA A 91 -8.78 -0.63 -5.31
N ALA A 92 -7.60 -0.16 -4.93
CA ALA A 92 -7.20 1.25 -5.06
C ALA A 92 -5.68 1.36 -5.23
N SER A 93 -5.24 2.39 -5.94
CA SER A 93 -3.83 2.76 -6.00
C SER A 93 -3.69 4.27 -6.12
N LEU A 94 -2.58 4.80 -5.61
CA LEU A 94 -2.23 6.21 -5.68
C LEU A 94 -0.72 6.33 -5.88
N PHE A 95 -0.29 7.08 -6.88
CA PHE A 95 1.12 7.23 -7.27
C PHE A 95 1.52 8.69 -7.26
N ASN A 96 2.75 8.99 -6.82
CA ASN A 96 3.31 10.33 -6.81
C ASN A 96 4.13 10.56 -8.08
N ASP A 97 3.57 11.27 -9.07
CA ASP A 97 4.25 11.55 -10.34
C ASP A 97 5.25 12.72 -10.26
N LYS A 98 5.51 13.28 -9.08
CA LYS A 98 6.27 14.56 -8.91
C LYS A 98 7.79 14.44 -8.87
N SER A 99 8.35 13.26 -9.10
CA SER A 99 9.78 13.04 -9.22
C SER A 99 9.99 11.99 -10.30
N GLY A 100 11.04 12.04 -11.11
CA GLY A 100 11.31 11.07 -12.20
C GLY A 100 11.42 9.59 -11.80
N VAL A 101 11.05 9.27 -10.56
CA VAL A 101 10.84 7.98 -9.92
C VAL A 101 9.42 8.07 -9.33
N SER A 102 8.43 7.45 -9.99
CA SER A 102 7.01 7.45 -9.58
C SER A 102 6.69 6.16 -8.84
N ASP A 103 6.58 6.27 -7.52
CA ASP A 103 6.11 5.20 -6.64
C ASP A 103 4.82 5.62 -5.92
N GLY A 104 4.23 4.68 -5.21
CA GLY A 104 2.94 4.90 -4.59
C GLY A 104 2.55 3.84 -3.59
N CYS A 105 1.26 3.83 -3.30
CA CYS A 105 0.62 2.80 -2.50
C CYS A 105 -0.49 2.11 -3.28
N ALA A 106 -0.70 0.84 -2.98
CA ALA A 106 -1.81 0.05 -3.54
C ALA A 106 -2.49 -0.79 -2.48
N LEU A 107 -3.78 -1.03 -2.66
CA LEU A 107 -4.60 -1.90 -1.84
C LEU A 107 -5.04 -3.09 -2.68
N LEU A 108 -4.56 -4.28 -2.33
CA LEU A 108 -5.02 -5.54 -2.92
C LEU A 108 -6.05 -6.20 -2.00
N TYR A 109 -7.02 -6.89 -2.59
CA TYR A 109 -8.04 -7.63 -1.85
C TYR A 109 -8.36 -8.95 -2.54
N LYS A 110 -8.86 -9.92 -1.77
CA LYS A 110 -9.25 -11.24 -2.27
C LYS A 110 -10.73 -11.25 -2.69
N LYS A 111 -10.98 -11.26 -4.00
CA LYS A 111 -12.31 -11.19 -4.64
C LYS A 111 -13.26 -12.31 -4.18
N SER A 112 -12.73 -13.48 -3.85
CA SER A 112 -13.53 -14.61 -3.38
C SER A 112 -14.06 -14.45 -1.94
N ILE A 113 -13.62 -13.42 -1.21
CA ILE A 113 -13.96 -13.20 0.20
C ILE A 113 -14.59 -11.81 0.41
N LEU A 114 -14.13 -10.80 -0.34
CA LEU A 114 -14.49 -9.41 -0.14
C LEU A 114 -14.99 -8.78 -1.43
N GLU A 115 -15.92 -7.84 -1.27
CA GLU A 115 -16.42 -6.97 -2.33
C GLU A 115 -16.00 -5.52 -2.02
N VAL A 116 -15.57 -4.79 -3.05
CA VAL A 116 -15.22 -3.37 -2.93
C VAL A 116 -16.48 -2.55 -3.15
N VAL A 117 -16.98 -1.93 -2.08
CA VAL A 117 -18.17 -1.05 -2.15
C VAL A 117 -17.79 0.36 -2.61
N ARG A 118 -16.69 0.91 -2.07
CA ARG A 118 -16.22 2.26 -2.37
C ARG A 118 -14.75 2.39 -2.03
N THR A 119 -14.04 3.24 -2.78
CA THR A 119 -12.64 3.60 -2.52
C THR A 119 -12.47 5.11 -2.48
N HIS A 120 -11.48 5.55 -1.71
CA HIS A 120 -11.06 6.94 -1.60
C HIS A 120 -9.54 6.97 -1.64
N ALA A 121 -8.99 7.87 -2.45
CA ALA A 121 -7.56 8.13 -2.50
C ALA A 121 -7.36 9.65 -2.56
N PHE A 122 -6.37 10.15 -1.85
CA PHE A 122 -6.10 11.57 -1.76
C PHE A 122 -4.60 11.82 -1.64
N HIS A 123 -4.11 12.81 -2.37
CA HIS A 123 -2.80 13.37 -2.11
C HIS A 123 -2.92 14.32 -0.92
N PHE A 124 -2.07 14.14 0.08
CA PHE A 124 -2.09 15.00 1.28
C PHE A 124 -1.92 16.47 0.92
N ALA A 125 -1.07 16.79 -0.07
CA ALA A 125 -0.89 18.16 -0.56
C ALA A 125 -2.21 18.79 -1.06
N SER A 126 -3.06 18.01 -1.74
CA SER A 126 -4.36 18.49 -2.22
C SER A 126 -5.32 18.75 -1.06
N LEU A 127 -5.32 17.89 -0.04
CA LEU A 127 -6.13 18.14 1.16
C LEU A 127 -5.67 19.38 1.93
N VAL A 128 -4.36 19.61 2.04
CA VAL A 128 -3.85 20.81 2.71
C VAL A 128 -4.33 22.07 1.99
N ASP A 129 -4.32 22.06 0.66
CA ASP A 129 -4.77 23.19 -0.14
C ASP A 129 -6.28 23.47 0.05
N ASP A 130 -7.10 22.42 0.28
CA ASP A 130 -8.55 22.53 0.51
C ASP A 130 -8.91 22.97 1.94
N PHE A 131 -8.20 22.47 2.95
CA PHE A 131 -8.53 22.72 4.37
C PHE A 131 -7.73 23.87 4.99
N PHE A 132 -6.60 24.26 4.40
CA PHE A 132 -5.72 25.33 4.88
C PHE A 132 -5.35 26.31 3.75
N PRO A 133 -6.33 27.05 3.19
CA PRO A 133 -6.10 27.93 2.04
C PRO A 133 -5.03 29.01 2.29
N ASN A 134 -4.82 29.42 3.55
CA ASN A 134 -3.78 30.37 3.92
C ASN A 134 -2.35 29.81 3.73
N GLN A 135 -2.16 28.48 3.79
CA GLN A 135 -0.86 27.85 3.52
C GLN A 135 -0.59 27.70 2.02
N LYS A 136 -1.64 27.54 1.21
CA LYS A 136 -1.55 27.52 -0.25
C LYS A 136 -1.00 28.86 -0.79
N ALA A 137 -1.56 29.97 -0.34
CA ALA A 137 -1.11 31.31 -0.72
C ALA A 137 0.38 31.57 -0.39
N ALA A 138 0.87 31.07 0.75
CA ALA A 138 2.28 31.18 1.12
C ALA A 138 3.20 30.32 0.22
N ARG A 139 2.76 29.14 -0.22
CA ARG A 139 3.54 28.26 -1.11
C ARG A 139 3.62 28.82 -2.54
N ASP A 140 2.52 29.36 -3.03
CA ASP A 140 2.44 29.90 -4.40
C ASP A 140 3.25 31.22 -4.52
N HIS A 141 3.31 32.06 -3.48
CA HIS A 141 4.15 33.26 -3.46
C HIS A 141 5.67 32.98 -3.45
N VAL A 142 6.11 31.83 -2.94
CA VAL A 142 7.53 31.42 -3.01
C VAL A 142 7.91 30.90 -4.41
N GLY A 143 6.94 30.46 -5.21
CA GLY A 143 7.16 29.99 -6.58
C GLY A 143 7.35 31.10 -7.62
N GLU A 144 6.81 32.30 -7.37
CA GLU A 144 6.91 33.46 -8.30
C GLU A 144 8.08 34.39 -7.99
N SER A 145 8.67 34.33 -6.81
CA SER A 145 9.85 35.12 -6.44
C SER A 145 11.01 34.18 -6.13
N GLY A 146 12.02 34.14 -7.01
CA GLY A 146 13.25 33.35 -6.84
C GLY A 146 13.77 33.45 -5.40
N GLY A 147 13.63 32.37 -4.64
CA GLY A 147 13.73 32.39 -3.19
C GLY A 147 15.16 32.38 -2.67
N GLU A 148 15.53 33.43 -1.93
CA GLU A 148 16.40 33.26 -0.78
C GLU A 148 15.62 32.56 0.36
N PRO A 149 16.21 31.59 1.07
CA PRO A 149 15.52 30.89 2.14
C PRO A 149 15.38 31.78 3.39
N LEU A 150 14.14 32.12 3.75
CA LEU A 150 13.83 32.71 5.06
C LEU A 150 14.14 31.72 6.18
N ASN A 151 15.22 32.00 6.93
CA ASN A 151 15.61 31.32 8.15
C ASN A 151 14.53 31.54 9.24
N LEU A 152 13.61 30.59 9.39
CA LEU A 152 12.71 30.52 10.55
C LEU A 152 13.44 29.83 11.71
N ARG A 153 14.02 30.62 12.61
CA ARG A 153 14.43 30.13 13.94
C ARG A 153 13.24 30.16 14.89
N PRO A 154 12.94 29.08 15.64
CA PRO A 154 11.89 29.11 16.66
C PRO A 154 12.33 29.96 17.86
N SER A 155 11.51 30.95 18.21
CA SER A 155 11.67 31.73 19.44
C SER A 155 11.09 30.93 20.60
N LEU A 156 11.97 30.32 21.41
CA LEU A 156 11.59 29.83 22.73
C LEU A 156 11.37 31.04 23.64
N LYS A 157 10.13 31.22 24.10
CA LYS A 157 9.81 32.14 25.18
C LYS A 157 10.08 31.45 26.52
N THR A 158 11.03 31.98 27.29
CA THR A 158 11.06 31.83 28.76
C THR A 158 10.20 32.90 29.40
#